data_AF-A0A0Q6G264-F1
#
_entry.id   AF-A0A0Q6G264-F1
#
_cell.length_a   1.000
_cell.length_b   1.000
_cell.length_c   1.000
_cell.angle_alpha   90.00
_cell.angle_beta   90.00
_cell.angle_gamma   90.00
#
_symmetry.space_group_name_H-M   'P 1'
#
loop_
_entity.id
_entity.type
_entity.pdbx_description
1 polymer ?
#
loop_
_entity_poly.entity_id
_entity_poly.type
_entity_poly.pdbx_seq_one_letter_code
_entity_poly.pdbx_strand_id
1 'polypeptide(L)'
;MLFPRRKIISMLHELGDKLPAEERRKLAKALDSWDANESIAATWELAVLWATSSAIGARPHPVRIRNQKQPDGEVELNLDQPVMFDVKSLSGDTFTFKERLDKATKKIEELARAIYPTLTGTIEVRYFEWATSKHIPRQPATLDDPTRSEAFRRQFEVFLQDGTVEKALIRVPGVITAQFEKRSWNRPYFGWSCSIPDRLQKIKNNQSNYAIARARDQLLPYRSTHYIGLILCDGGNQMFSDPRRYQGVGETAADMFNHIVSESEVDFVFTVGCKDVAAASSSGLIAFTAFSNHVPATSVEAFMRNGLSLKVQSTLIAEFTRALKQIPATMRKPYSIKSIMEQDQRWQRRWDPRLGTSWFLKEGVRGMKISARTLIDLLTGDITEKDRNAIFVGSVREALSSGKRCIRDIRLETKGDEFDDDLIVIEFDDDQTRRSFSEIAKEIASPEAKTSSSPK
;
A
#
# COMPACT_ATOMS: atom_id res chain seq x y z
N MET A 1 -0.11 -8.02 -0.71
CA MET A 1 -1.49 -7.82 -0.21
C MET A 1 -1.58 -6.46 0.50
N LEU A 2 -2.74 -5.80 0.45
CA LEU A 2 -2.96 -4.49 1.10
C LEU A 2 -3.03 -4.60 2.62
N PHE A 3 -3.71 -5.63 3.11
CA PHE A 3 -3.86 -5.94 4.53
C PHE A 3 -3.09 -7.22 4.87
N PRO A 4 -2.77 -7.44 6.15
CA PRO A 4 -2.24 -8.72 6.58
C PRO A 4 -3.18 -9.88 6.22
N ARG A 5 -2.62 -11.04 5.85
CA ARG A 5 -3.38 -12.23 5.48
C ARG A 5 -4.28 -12.70 6.62
N ARG A 6 -3.83 -12.62 7.88
CA ARG A 6 -4.66 -12.92 9.05
C ARG A 6 -5.90 -12.03 9.09
N LYS A 7 -5.75 -10.71 8.87
CA LYS A 7 -6.88 -9.79 8.79
C LYS A 7 -7.82 -10.10 7.62
N ILE A 8 -7.29 -10.44 6.44
CA ILE A 8 -8.11 -10.86 5.28
C ILE A 8 -8.93 -12.10 5.63
N ILE A 9 -8.32 -13.10 6.26
CA ILE A 9 -9.00 -14.32 6.70
C ILE A 9 -10.08 -13.98 7.74
N SER A 10 -9.79 -13.15 8.74
CA SER A 10 -10.78 -12.69 9.72
C SER A 10 -11.98 -12.03 9.04
N MET A 11 -11.73 -11.09 8.12
CA MET A 11 -12.81 -10.41 7.38
C MET A 11 -13.66 -11.39 6.56
N LEU A 12 -13.04 -12.38 5.89
CA LEU A 12 -13.75 -13.43 5.16
C LEU A 12 -14.58 -14.33 6.08
N HIS A 13 -14.07 -14.65 7.27
CA HIS A 13 -14.78 -15.44 8.27
C HIS A 13 -15.99 -14.68 8.82
N GLU A 14 -15.80 -13.41 9.21
CA GLU A 14 -16.87 -12.55 9.72
C GLU A 14 -17.96 -12.27 8.68
N LEU A 15 -17.60 -12.18 7.41
CA LEU A 15 -18.56 -12.10 6.30
C LEU A 15 -19.14 -13.45 5.89
N GLY A 16 -18.60 -14.56 6.41
CA GLY A 16 -18.90 -15.91 5.94
C GLY A 16 -20.40 -16.13 5.80
N ASP A 17 -21.14 -16.02 6.89
CA ASP A 17 -22.58 -16.34 6.91
C ASP A 17 -23.44 -15.35 6.09
N LYS A 18 -22.86 -14.22 5.69
CA LYS A 18 -23.54 -13.17 4.91
C LYS A 18 -23.21 -13.24 3.40
N LEU A 19 -22.17 -13.96 3.02
CA LEU A 19 -21.74 -14.13 1.63
C LEU A 19 -22.15 -15.51 1.09
N PRO A 20 -22.81 -15.57 -0.09
CA PRO A 20 -23.04 -16.83 -0.79
C PRO A 20 -21.74 -17.63 -0.98
N ALA A 21 -21.81 -18.95 -0.83
CA ALA A 21 -20.61 -19.81 -0.89
C ALA A 21 -19.85 -19.68 -2.22
N GLU A 22 -20.56 -19.47 -3.33
CA GLU A 22 -19.96 -19.25 -4.65
C GLU A 22 -19.16 -17.93 -4.70
N GLU A 23 -19.76 -16.83 -4.26
CA GLU A 23 -19.08 -15.53 -4.22
C GLU A 23 -17.90 -15.54 -3.24
N ARG A 24 -18.02 -16.22 -2.10
CA ARG A 24 -16.91 -16.41 -1.17
C ARG A 24 -15.72 -17.13 -1.83
N ARG A 25 -15.97 -18.19 -2.61
CA ARG A 25 -14.92 -18.91 -3.35
C ARG A 25 -14.30 -18.05 -4.44
N LYS A 26 -15.12 -17.28 -5.17
CA LYS A 26 -14.66 -16.35 -6.21
C LYS A 26 -13.78 -15.24 -5.64
N LEU A 27 -14.21 -14.64 -4.52
CA LEU A 27 -13.44 -13.63 -3.80
C LEU A 27 -12.13 -14.22 -3.26
N ALA A 28 -12.15 -15.40 -2.64
CA ALA A 28 -10.94 -16.07 -2.19
C ALA A 28 -9.95 -16.37 -3.33
N LYS A 29 -10.45 -16.84 -4.48
CA LYS A 29 -9.63 -17.06 -5.68
C LYS A 29 -9.00 -15.76 -6.19
N ALA A 30 -9.77 -14.68 -6.24
CA ALA A 30 -9.28 -13.37 -6.67
C ALA A 30 -8.23 -12.79 -5.69
N LEU A 31 -8.43 -12.98 -4.38
CA LEU A 31 -7.45 -12.58 -3.35
C LEU A 31 -6.11 -13.30 -3.50
N ASP A 32 -6.11 -14.59 -3.84
CA ASP A 32 -4.91 -15.39 -4.11
C ASP A 32 -4.36 -15.23 -5.54
N SER A 33 -4.96 -14.37 -6.37
CA SER A 33 -4.50 -14.10 -7.74
C SER A 33 -3.11 -13.47 -7.77
N TRP A 34 -2.35 -13.82 -8.80
CA TRP A 34 -1.06 -13.19 -9.10
C TRP A 34 -1.22 -11.88 -9.86
N ASP A 35 -2.40 -11.65 -10.45
CA ASP A 35 -2.71 -10.38 -11.07
C ASP A 35 -2.91 -9.32 -9.97
N ALA A 36 -2.06 -8.29 -10.00
CA ALA A 36 -2.07 -7.23 -9.00
C ALA A 36 -3.41 -6.46 -8.99
N ASN A 37 -4.03 -6.25 -10.15
CA ASN A 37 -5.31 -5.55 -10.23
C ASN A 37 -6.43 -6.39 -9.64
N GLU A 38 -6.48 -7.67 -9.97
CA GLU A 38 -7.52 -8.59 -9.46
C GLU A 38 -7.42 -8.73 -7.94
N SER A 39 -6.21 -8.99 -7.42
CA SER A 39 -6.01 -9.17 -5.98
C SER A 39 -6.27 -7.89 -5.18
N ILE A 40 -5.82 -6.73 -5.67
CA ILE A 40 -6.09 -5.43 -5.02
C ILE A 40 -7.58 -5.11 -5.06
N ALA A 41 -8.25 -5.33 -6.19
CA ALA A 41 -9.69 -5.11 -6.31
C ALA A 41 -10.49 -5.98 -5.34
N ALA A 42 -10.20 -7.28 -5.31
CA ALA A 42 -10.82 -8.22 -4.38
C ALA A 42 -10.54 -7.85 -2.91
N THR A 43 -9.34 -7.37 -2.62
CA THR A 43 -8.99 -6.95 -1.25
C THR A 43 -9.80 -5.74 -0.80
N TRP A 44 -10.02 -4.76 -1.68
CA TRP A 44 -10.85 -3.60 -1.39
C TRP A 44 -12.34 -3.95 -1.30
N GLU A 45 -12.83 -4.77 -2.22
CA GLU A 45 -14.21 -5.27 -2.21
C GLU A 45 -14.51 -5.97 -0.87
N LEU A 46 -13.65 -6.91 -0.47
CA LEU A 46 -13.74 -7.58 0.82
C LEU A 46 -13.81 -6.59 1.98
N ALA A 47 -12.88 -5.63 2.04
CA ALA A 47 -12.78 -4.69 3.15
C ALA A 47 -14.00 -3.76 3.22
N VAL A 48 -14.51 -3.29 2.08
CA VAL A 48 -15.70 -2.45 2.02
C VAL A 48 -16.95 -3.24 2.43
N LEU A 49 -17.12 -4.45 1.91
CA LEU A 49 -18.26 -5.32 2.29
C LEU A 49 -18.22 -5.67 3.78
N TRP A 50 -17.04 -5.99 4.31
CA TRP A 50 -16.84 -6.25 5.72
C TRP A 50 -17.22 -5.02 6.57
N ALA A 51 -16.65 -3.86 6.24
CA ALA A 51 -16.87 -2.64 7.02
C ALA A 51 -18.34 -2.18 6.97
N THR A 52 -18.96 -2.20 5.80
CA THR A 52 -20.38 -1.82 5.65
C THR A 52 -21.31 -2.84 6.29
N SER A 53 -21.04 -4.14 6.16
CA SER A 53 -21.87 -5.17 6.77
C SER A 53 -21.78 -5.17 8.31
N SER A 54 -20.61 -4.91 8.87
CA SER A 54 -20.40 -4.86 10.32
C SER A 54 -20.92 -3.56 10.94
N ALA A 55 -20.75 -2.42 10.26
CA ALA A 55 -21.07 -1.13 10.85
C ALA A 55 -22.51 -0.66 10.62
N ILE A 56 -23.07 -0.93 9.43
CA ILE A 56 -24.39 -0.43 9.00
C ILE A 56 -25.34 -1.56 8.59
N GLY A 57 -24.96 -2.82 8.78
CA GLY A 57 -25.83 -3.97 8.48
C GLY A 57 -26.03 -4.21 6.98
N ALA A 58 -25.11 -3.75 6.12
CA ALA A 58 -25.20 -4.01 4.70
C ALA A 58 -25.24 -5.52 4.39
N ARG A 59 -26.13 -5.91 3.47
CA ARG A 59 -26.26 -7.24 2.88
C ARG A 59 -25.33 -7.34 1.66
N PRO A 60 -24.25 -8.14 1.72
CA PRO A 60 -23.37 -8.36 0.57
C PRO A 60 -24.08 -9.16 -0.51
N HIS A 61 -23.84 -8.80 -1.78
CA HIS A 61 -24.41 -9.46 -2.97
C HIS A 61 -25.92 -9.76 -2.83
N PRO A 62 -26.79 -8.73 -2.79
CA PRO A 62 -28.24 -8.89 -2.69
C PRO A 62 -28.81 -9.64 -3.90
N VAL A 63 -30.02 -10.21 -3.78
CA VAL A 63 -30.59 -11.14 -4.77
C VAL A 63 -30.57 -10.58 -6.20
N ARG A 64 -30.09 -11.41 -7.13
CA ARG A 64 -29.92 -11.06 -8.54
C ARG A 64 -31.27 -10.91 -9.25
N ILE A 65 -31.50 -9.76 -9.88
CA ILE A 65 -32.55 -9.62 -10.90
C ILE A 65 -32.13 -10.41 -12.16
N ARG A 66 -33.05 -11.18 -12.75
CA ARG A 66 -32.79 -12.04 -13.91
C ARG A 66 -32.08 -11.25 -15.03
N ASN A 67 -30.99 -11.81 -15.57
CA ASN A 67 -30.15 -11.25 -16.64
C ASN A 67 -29.38 -9.95 -16.29
N GLN A 68 -29.39 -9.49 -15.04
CA GLN A 68 -28.59 -8.33 -14.63
C GLN A 68 -27.37 -8.77 -13.82
N LYS A 69 -26.33 -7.93 -13.81
CA LYS A 69 -25.18 -8.14 -12.92
C LYS A 69 -25.59 -7.72 -11.49
N GLN A 70 -25.17 -8.52 -10.52
CA GLN A 70 -25.57 -8.36 -9.13
C GLN A 70 -24.79 -7.20 -8.49
N PRO A 71 -25.44 -6.24 -7.82
CA PRO A 71 -24.77 -5.24 -6.99
C PRO A 71 -23.88 -5.87 -5.93
N ASP A 72 -22.90 -5.13 -5.42
CA ASP A 72 -21.98 -5.63 -4.41
C ASP A 72 -22.61 -5.56 -3.00
N GLY A 73 -23.46 -4.56 -2.72
CA GLY A 73 -24.14 -4.49 -1.43
C GLY A 73 -25.43 -3.66 -1.43
N GLU A 74 -26.28 -3.96 -0.45
CA GLU A 74 -27.54 -3.25 -0.16
C GLU A 74 -27.63 -2.96 1.33
N VAL A 75 -28.15 -1.80 1.73
CA VAL A 75 -28.33 -1.46 3.14
C VAL A 75 -29.61 -0.67 3.38
N GLU A 76 -30.31 -1.03 4.45
CA GLU A 76 -31.47 -0.29 4.96
C GLU A 76 -31.00 0.75 5.98
N LEU A 77 -31.01 2.02 5.57
CA LEU A 77 -30.73 3.16 6.46
C LEU A 77 -32.04 3.83 6.90
N ASN A 78 -31.96 4.77 7.84
CA ASN A 78 -33.10 5.61 8.25
C ASN A 78 -33.45 6.68 7.20
N LEU A 79 -33.74 6.20 5.99
CA LEU A 79 -34.11 6.93 4.79
C LEU A 79 -35.47 6.43 4.30
N ASP A 80 -36.05 7.17 3.36
CA ASP A 80 -37.30 6.80 2.69
C ASP A 80 -37.13 5.67 1.66
N GLN A 81 -35.90 5.38 1.25
CA GLN A 81 -35.55 4.27 0.37
C GLN A 81 -34.28 3.56 0.86
N PRO A 82 -34.15 2.24 0.65
CA PRO A 82 -32.91 1.53 0.85
C PRO A 82 -31.79 2.05 -0.06
N VAL A 83 -30.56 1.69 0.27
CA VAL A 83 -29.37 2.10 -0.48
C VAL A 83 -28.75 0.89 -1.17
N MET A 84 -28.47 1.00 -2.46
CA MET A 84 -27.79 -0.02 -3.26
C MET A 84 -26.45 0.53 -3.73
N PHE A 85 -25.38 -0.26 -3.63
CA PHE A 85 -24.06 0.18 -4.04
C PHE A 85 -23.22 -0.89 -4.74
N ASP A 86 -22.25 -0.41 -5.52
CA ASP A 86 -21.27 -1.22 -6.23
C ASP A 86 -19.87 -0.71 -5.85
N VAL A 87 -18.94 -1.63 -5.58
CA VAL A 87 -17.56 -1.34 -5.19
C VAL A 87 -16.67 -1.50 -6.40
N LYS A 88 -15.83 -0.51 -6.68
CA LYS A 88 -14.90 -0.57 -7.81
C LYS A 88 -13.53 -0.09 -7.40
N SER A 89 -12.54 -0.97 -7.48
CA SER A 89 -11.16 -0.55 -7.40
C SER A 89 -10.69 -0.07 -8.77
N LEU A 90 -10.17 1.15 -8.80
CA LEU A 90 -9.68 1.79 -10.02
C LEU A 90 -8.17 1.86 -9.95
N SER A 91 -7.51 1.08 -10.81
CA SER A 91 -6.06 1.12 -10.93
C SER A 91 -5.63 2.16 -11.96
N GLY A 92 -4.36 2.55 -11.90
CA GLY A 92 -3.75 3.41 -12.90
C GLY A 92 -3.70 2.82 -14.33
N ASP A 93 -4.10 1.56 -14.53
CA ASP A 93 -3.96 0.89 -15.83
C ASP A 93 -4.99 1.38 -16.83
N THR A 94 -5.97 2.10 -16.31
CA THR A 94 -7.00 2.79 -17.06
C THR A 94 -6.49 4.13 -17.65
N PHE A 95 -5.19 4.41 -17.64
CA PHE A 95 -4.64 5.60 -18.27
C PHE A 95 -3.91 5.23 -19.56
N THR A 96 -4.26 5.90 -20.65
CA THR A 96 -3.67 5.75 -21.99
C THR A 96 -2.15 5.89 -22.04
N PHE A 97 -1.55 6.50 -21.02
CA PHE A 97 -0.11 6.73 -20.94
C PHE A 97 0.62 5.76 -20.02
N LYS A 98 -0.08 4.91 -19.25
CA LYS A 98 0.58 3.99 -18.31
C LYS A 98 1.58 3.09 -19.01
N GLU A 99 1.18 2.42 -20.08
CA GLU A 99 2.07 1.50 -20.80
C GLU A 99 3.37 2.20 -21.25
N ARG A 100 3.27 3.48 -21.63
CA ARG A 100 4.43 4.30 -21.96
C ARG A 100 5.28 4.58 -20.71
N LEU A 101 4.67 5.05 -19.62
CA LEU A 101 5.37 5.32 -18.36
C LEU A 101 6.04 4.06 -17.79
N ASP A 102 5.40 2.90 -17.89
CA ASP A 102 5.98 1.62 -17.49
C ASP A 102 7.19 1.27 -18.34
N LYS A 103 7.13 1.48 -19.66
CA LYS A 103 8.27 1.31 -20.56
C LYS A 103 9.42 2.26 -20.20
N ALA A 104 9.15 3.54 -19.94
CA ALA A 104 10.20 4.46 -19.46
C ALA A 104 10.77 4.02 -18.11
N THR A 105 9.91 3.69 -17.14
CA THR A 105 10.33 3.24 -15.81
C THR A 105 11.23 2.02 -15.92
N LYS A 106 10.88 1.04 -16.77
CA LYS A 106 11.69 -0.15 -17.02
C LYS A 106 13.07 0.20 -17.58
N LYS A 107 13.16 1.13 -18.52
CA LYS A 107 14.45 1.58 -19.06
C LYS A 107 15.29 2.34 -18.05
N ILE A 108 14.65 3.14 -17.21
CA ILE A 108 15.33 3.84 -16.10
C ILE A 108 15.82 2.82 -15.07
N GLU A 109 15.04 1.78 -14.79
CA GLU A 109 15.43 0.62 -13.97
C GLU A 109 16.65 -0.10 -14.55
N GLU A 110 16.65 -0.39 -15.84
CA GLU A 110 17.79 -1.00 -16.55
C GLU A 110 19.04 -0.12 -16.48
N LEU A 111 18.90 1.20 -16.70
CA LEU A 111 19.98 2.16 -16.57
C LEU A 111 20.54 2.21 -15.13
N ALA A 112 19.68 2.24 -14.12
CA ALA A 112 20.11 2.26 -12.73
C ALA A 112 20.93 1.02 -12.36
N ARG A 113 20.51 -0.17 -12.81
CA ARG A 113 21.26 -1.42 -12.60
C ARG A 113 22.60 -1.41 -13.33
N ALA A 114 22.67 -0.79 -14.50
CA ALA A 114 23.92 -0.65 -15.23
C ALA A 114 24.91 0.30 -14.53
N ILE A 115 24.42 1.41 -13.98
CA ILE A 115 25.23 2.41 -13.24
C ILE A 115 25.67 1.85 -11.88
N TYR A 116 24.76 1.19 -11.17
CA TYR A 116 24.99 0.72 -9.81
C TYR A 116 24.49 -0.73 -9.64
N PRO A 117 25.27 -1.74 -10.09
CA PRO A 117 24.84 -3.15 -10.06
C PRO A 117 24.57 -3.68 -8.65
N THR A 118 25.21 -3.09 -7.64
CA THR A 118 25.07 -3.44 -6.22
C THR A 118 23.96 -2.65 -5.52
N LEU A 119 23.09 -1.95 -6.25
CA LEU A 119 22.03 -1.14 -5.66
C LEU A 119 21.09 -2.03 -4.83
N THR A 120 21.03 -1.76 -3.54
CA THR A 120 20.07 -2.37 -2.62
C THR A 120 19.03 -1.32 -2.23
N GLY A 121 17.77 -1.73 -2.05
CA GLY A 121 16.67 -0.82 -1.65
C GLY A 121 15.61 -0.66 -2.72
N THR A 122 14.84 0.43 -2.67
CA THR A 122 13.74 0.69 -3.63
C THR A 122 13.84 2.11 -4.18
N ILE A 123 13.71 2.31 -5.49
CA ILE A 123 13.48 3.64 -6.06
C ILE A 123 11.99 3.82 -6.37
N GLU A 124 11.40 4.82 -5.73
CA GLU A 124 10.08 5.31 -6.09
C GLU A 124 10.22 6.41 -7.14
N VAL A 125 9.53 6.25 -8.26
CA VAL A 125 9.41 7.22 -9.35
C VAL A 125 8.00 7.77 -9.32
N ARG A 126 7.88 9.09 -9.14
CA ARG A 126 6.61 9.80 -9.29
C ARG A 126 6.69 10.73 -10.47
N TYR A 127 5.82 10.53 -11.46
CA TYR A 127 5.76 11.41 -12.63
C TYR A 127 4.83 12.60 -12.34
N PHE A 128 5.25 13.82 -12.69
CA PHE A 128 4.44 15.03 -12.49
C PHE A 128 4.16 15.71 -13.81
N GLU A 129 2.88 15.90 -14.17
CA GLU A 129 2.55 16.66 -15.37
C GLU A 129 2.82 18.17 -15.15
N TRP A 130 3.88 18.72 -15.74
CA TRP A 130 4.08 20.16 -15.80
C TRP A 130 2.96 20.75 -16.64
N ALA A 131 2.20 21.66 -16.04
CA ALA A 131 1.35 22.55 -16.79
C ALA A 131 2.29 23.46 -17.58
N THR A 132 2.63 23.07 -18.81
CA THR A 132 2.87 24.12 -19.80
C THR A 132 1.57 24.91 -19.90
N SER A 133 1.71 26.24 -19.98
CA SER A 133 0.64 27.24 -19.95
C SER A 133 -0.65 26.80 -20.67
N LYS A 134 -1.80 27.36 -20.25
CA LYS A 134 -3.17 27.12 -20.75
C LYS A 134 -3.36 27.09 -22.30
N HIS A 135 -2.32 27.39 -23.07
CA HIS A 135 -2.35 27.60 -24.51
C HIS A 135 -1.52 26.61 -25.35
N ILE A 136 -0.78 25.68 -24.74
CA ILE A 136 -0.14 24.62 -25.54
C ILE A 136 -1.09 23.43 -25.65
N PRO A 137 -1.52 23.02 -26.86
CA PRO A 137 -2.30 21.81 -27.02
C PRO A 137 -1.51 20.65 -26.39
N ARG A 138 -2.16 19.95 -25.45
CA ARG A 138 -1.68 18.74 -24.79
C ARG A 138 -1.42 17.67 -25.85
N GLN A 139 -0.31 17.77 -26.58
CA GLN A 139 0.12 16.68 -27.43
C GLN A 139 0.50 15.52 -26.50
N PRO A 140 0.06 14.29 -26.81
CA PRO A 140 0.51 13.12 -26.07
C PRO A 140 2.03 13.11 -26.17
N ALA A 141 2.71 13.39 -25.05
CA ALA A 141 4.14 13.45 -25.01
C ALA A 141 4.68 12.16 -25.68
N THR A 142 5.42 12.31 -26.78
CA THR A 142 6.12 11.19 -27.40
C THR A 142 7.18 10.79 -26.40
N LEU A 143 6.86 9.73 -25.67
CA LEU A 143 7.67 9.21 -24.61
C LEU A 143 8.88 8.55 -25.25
N ASP A 144 9.84 9.37 -25.66
CA ASP A 144 11.12 8.90 -26.14
C ASP A 144 11.82 8.17 -25.01
N ASP A 145 12.71 7.26 -25.39
CA ASP A 145 13.57 6.55 -24.46
C ASP A 145 14.34 7.55 -23.58
N PRO A 146 14.02 7.68 -22.28
CA PRO A 146 14.60 8.71 -21.44
C PRO A 146 16.11 8.49 -21.28
N THR A 147 16.57 7.25 -21.43
CA THR A 147 17.99 6.87 -21.33
C THR A 147 18.81 7.36 -22.52
N ARG A 148 18.21 7.86 -23.61
CA ARG A 148 18.95 8.45 -24.72
C ARG A 148 19.44 9.87 -24.44
N SER A 149 18.84 10.56 -23.47
CA SER A 149 19.28 11.91 -23.12
C SER A 149 20.47 11.86 -22.18
N GLU A 150 21.61 12.37 -22.66
CA GLU A 150 22.83 12.48 -21.85
C GLU A 150 22.62 13.36 -20.61
N ALA A 151 21.85 14.43 -20.73
CA ALA A 151 21.49 15.30 -19.61
C ALA A 151 20.71 14.53 -18.52
N PHE A 152 19.72 13.72 -18.92
CA PHE A 152 18.99 12.86 -17.98
C PHE A 152 19.92 11.84 -17.33
N ARG A 153 20.72 11.10 -18.13
CA ARG A 153 21.64 10.08 -17.62
C ARG A 153 22.60 10.66 -16.57
N ARG A 154 23.20 11.81 -16.85
CA ARG A 154 24.14 12.46 -15.94
C ARG A 154 23.48 12.90 -14.63
N GLN A 155 22.29 13.53 -14.70
CA GLN A 155 21.55 13.91 -13.48
C GLN A 155 21.15 12.69 -12.66
N PHE A 156 20.69 11.63 -13.33
CA PHE A 156 20.26 10.41 -12.70
C PHE A 156 21.42 9.62 -12.09
N GLU A 157 22.57 9.57 -12.76
CA GLU A 157 23.79 8.97 -12.23
C GLU A 157 24.30 9.69 -10.97
N VAL A 158 24.37 11.02 -11.01
CA VAL A 158 24.72 11.84 -9.83
C VAL A 158 23.77 11.55 -8.68
N PHE A 159 22.47 11.53 -8.95
CA PHE A 159 21.47 11.16 -7.96
C PHE A 159 21.74 9.77 -7.38
N LEU A 160 21.99 8.74 -8.20
CA LEU A 160 22.22 7.37 -7.72
C LEU A 160 23.49 7.23 -6.87
N GLN A 161 24.60 7.86 -7.31
CA GLN A 161 25.90 7.77 -6.66
C GLN A 161 25.97 8.60 -5.37
N ASP A 162 25.19 9.68 -5.27
CA ASP A 162 25.14 10.50 -4.07
C ASP A 162 24.34 9.81 -2.95
N GLY A 163 25.05 9.18 -2.01
CA GLY A 163 24.46 8.52 -0.85
C GLY A 163 23.72 9.45 0.12
N THR A 164 23.86 10.77 -0.02
CA THR A 164 23.22 11.77 0.86
C THR A 164 21.88 12.25 0.31
N VAL A 165 21.66 12.14 -1.01
CA VAL A 165 20.42 12.61 -1.66
C VAL A 165 19.39 11.50 -1.68
N GLU A 166 18.40 11.61 -0.79
CA GLU A 166 17.27 10.68 -0.74
C GLU A 166 16.21 10.98 -1.82
N LYS A 167 16.09 12.24 -2.25
CA LYS A 167 15.06 12.67 -3.22
C LYS A 167 15.63 13.64 -4.24
N ALA A 168 15.30 13.43 -5.52
CA ALA A 168 15.67 14.34 -6.61
C ALA A 168 14.51 14.53 -7.59
N LEU A 169 14.31 15.77 -8.04
CA LEU A 169 13.46 16.08 -9.18
C LEU A 169 14.31 16.10 -10.43
N ILE A 170 14.08 15.17 -11.36
CA ILE A 170 14.86 15.01 -12.57
C ILE A 170 13.92 15.11 -13.77
N ARG A 171 14.32 15.92 -14.76
CA ARG A 171 13.53 16.12 -15.97
C ARG A 171 13.66 14.90 -16.88
N VAL A 172 12.54 14.25 -17.19
CA VAL A 172 12.49 13.12 -18.13
C VAL A 172 12.17 13.65 -19.53
N PRO A 173 13.04 13.41 -20.53
CA PRO A 173 12.84 13.88 -21.91
C PRO A 173 11.54 13.35 -22.51
N GLY A 174 10.79 14.18 -23.23
CA GLY A 174 9.57 13.75 -23.93
C GLY A 174 8.42 13.30 -23.03
N VAL A 175 8.55 13.44 -21.70
CA VAL A 175 7.53 13.06 -20.73
C VAL A 175 7.20 14.30 -19.93
N ILE A 176 7.84 14.42 -18.77
CA ILE A 176 7.60 15.42 -17.75
C ILE A 176 8.68 15.34 -16.68
N THR A 177 8.61 16.13 -15.61
CA THR A 177 9.53 16.00 -14.46
C THR A 177 9.13 14.80 -13.62
N ALA A 178 10.09 13.96 -13.24
CA ALA A 178 9.87 12.87 -12.31
C ALA A 178 10.62 13.13 -11.00
N GLN A 179 9.97 12.86 -9.87
CA GLN A 179 10.64 12.76 -8.57
C GLN A 179 11.11 11.33 -8.39
N PHE A 180 12.39 11.20 -8.14
CA PHE A 180 13.02 9.95 -7.72
C PHE A 180 13.25 10.02 -6.23
N GLU A 181 12.85 8.98 -5.51
CA GLU A 181 13.02 8.85 -4.06
C GLU A 181 13.71 7.51 -3.78
N LYS A 182 14.94 7.55 -3.23
CA LYS A 182 15.64 6.38 -2.70
C LYS A 182 14.99 6.02 -1.37
N ARG A 183 14.52 4.79 -1.26
CA ARG A 183 14.09 4.22 0.00
C ARG A 183 15.05 3.12 0.40
N SER A 184 15.72 3.32 1.53
CA SER A 184 16.49 2.29 2.20
C SER A 184 15.53 1.20 2.66
N TRP A 185 15.53 0.09 1.94
CA TRP A 185 14.80 -1.10 2.35
C TRP A 185 15.80 -2.23 2.56
N ASN A 186 15.62 -2.97 3.65
CA ASN A 186 16.26 -4.26 3.89
C ASN A 186 15.65 -5.33 2.97
N ARG A 187 15.64 -5.08 1.65
CA ARG A 187 15.40 -6.12 0.67
C ARG A 187 16.74 -6.54 0.08
N PRO A 188 16.97 -7.84 -0.09
CA PRO A 188 18.14 -8.35 -0.80
C PRO A 188 18.13 -8.00 -2.30
N TYR A 189 17.01 -7.48 -2.81
CA TYR A 189 16.82 -7.12 -4.21
C TYR A 189 16.28 -5.71 -4.36
N PHE A 190 16.72 -5.07 -5.44
CA PHE A 190 16.34 -3.72 -5.79
C PHE A 190 14.90 -3.64 -6.31
N GLY A 191 14.05 -2.85 -5.68
CA GLY A 191 12.66 -2.62 -6.06
C GLY A 191 12.44 -1.30 -6.79
N TRP A 192 11.43 -1.25 -7.63
CA TRP A 192 10.90 -0.01 -8.23
C TRP A 192 9.45 0.21 -7.84
N SER A 193 9.00 1.46 -7.78
CA SER A 193 7.57 1.76 -7.82
C SER A 193 7.30 2.99 -8.65
N CYS A 194 6.38 2.89 -9.59
CA CYS A 194 5.91 4.00 -10.40
C CYS A 194 4.56 4.47 -9.88
N SER A 195 4.40 5.77 -9.65
CA SER A 195 3.08 6.40 -9.54
C SER A 195 2.76 7.15 -10.84
N ILE A 196 1.55 6.96 -11.34
CA ILE A 196 1.01 7.71 -12.47
C ILE A 196 0.87 9.18 -12.06
N PRO A 197 0.99 10.15 -13.00
CA PRO A 197 0.73 11.53 -12.70
C PRO A 197 -0.62 11.73 -12.04
N ASP A 198 -0.63 12.50 -10.96
CA ASP A 198 -1.81 12.74 -10.14
C ASP A 198 -2.80 13.76 -10.78
N ARG A 199 -2.66 14.05 -12.08
CA ARG A 199 -3.59 14.92 -12.82
C ARG A 199 -4.45 14.14 -13.81
N LEU A 200 -5.71 14.53 -13.89
CA LEU A 200 -6.62 14.08 -14.94
C LEU A 200 -6.37 14.85 -16.22
N GLN A 201 -6.17 14.13 -17.31
CA GLN A 201 -5.97 14.75 -18.62
C GLN A 201 -7.25 15.36 -19.19
N LYS A 202 -8.41 14.74 -18.94
CA LYS A 202 -9.76 15.26 -19.22
C LYS A 202 -10.77 14.60 -18.29
N ILE A 203 -11.65 15.38 -17.66
CA ILE A 203 -12.77 14.85 -16.86
C ILE A 203 -13.68 13.91 -17.69
N LYS A 204 -14.03 14.27 -18.93
CA LYS A 204 -15.00 13.51 -19.75
C LYS A 204 -14.43 12.26 -20.44
N ASN A 205 -13.12 12.20 -20.66
CA ASN A 205 -12.49 11.15 -21.46
C ASN A 205 -11.29 10.52 -20.73
N ASN A 206 -11.54 10.06 -19.51
CA ASN A 206 -10.61 9.20 -18.78
C ASN A 206 -11.18 7.78 -18.73
N GLN A 207 -10.34 6.74 -18.69
CA GLN A 207 -10.89 5.38 -18.72
C GLN A 207 -11.50 4.96 -17.37
N SER A 208 -11.28 5.71 -16.28
CA SER A 208 -12.04 5.57 -15.04
C SER A 208 -13.53 5.79 -15.28
N ASN A 209 -13.92 6.70 -16.19
CA ASN A 209 -15.32 6.90 -16.58
C ASN A 209 -15.95 5.64 -17.19
N TYR A 210 -15.21 4.81 -17.92
CA TYR A 210 -15.78 3.57 -18.46
C TYR A 210 -16.08 2.55 -17.35
N ALA A 211 -15.18 2.40 -16.39
CA ALA A 211 -15.40 1.52 -15.25
C ALA A 211 -16.57 2.02 -14.38
N ILE A 212 -16.65 3.34 -14.17
CA ILE A 212 -17.70 4.02 -13.43
C ILE A 212 -19.04 3.93 -14.18
N ALA A 213 -19.05 4.11 -15.51
CA ALA A 213 -20.25 3.96 -16.33
C ALA A 213 -20.79 2.53 -16.29
N ARG A 214 -19.93 1.51 -16.37
CA ARG A 214 -20.36 0.11 -16.23
C ARG A 214 -20.97 -0.18 -14.86
N ALA A 215 -20.37 0.34 -13.79
CA ALA A 215 -20.88 0.20 -12.43
C ALA A 215 -22.22 0.93 -12.25
N ARG A 216 -22.34 2.13 -12.82
CA ARG A 216 -23.61 2.86 -12.91
C ARG A 216 -24.66 2.05 -13.64
N ASP A 217 -24.38 1.56 -14.85
CA ASP A 217 -25.35 0.85 -15.70
C ASP A 217 -25.87 -0.43 -15.01
N GLN A 218 -25.05 -1.05 -14.16
CA GLN A 218 -25.44 -2.16 -13.29
C GLN A 218 -26.44 -1.75 -12.20
N LEU A 219 -26.38 -0.51 -11.69
CA LEU A 219 -27.23 0.01 -10.62
C LEU A 219 -28.49 0.73 -11.12
N LEU A 220 -28.48 1.27 -12.35
CA LEU A 220 -29.62 2.00 -12.92
C LEU A 220 -30.98 1.31 -12.79
N PRO A 221 -31.10 -0.02 -12.96
CA PRO A 221 -32.38 -0.71 -12.81
C PRO A 221 -33.03 -0.57 -11.42
N TYR A 222 -32.27 -0.23 -10.39
CA TYR A 222 -32.72 -0.13 -9.00
C TYR A 222 -33.12 1.30 -8.58
N ARG A 223 -32.88 2.30 -9.43
CA ARG A 223 -33.02 3.73 -9.09
C ARG A 223 -34.43 4.17 -8.69
N SER A 224 -35.46 3.44 -9.11
CA SER A 224 -36.85 3.75 -8.74
C SER A 224 -37.19 3.34 -7.31
N THR A 225 -36.41 2.44 -6.72
CA THR A 225 -36.68 1.82 -5.41
C THR A 225 -35.54 2.01 -4.41
N HIS A 226 -34.38 2.48 -4.85
CA HIS A 226 -33.17 2.63 -4.04
C HIS A 226 -32.47 3.94 -4.37
N TYR A 227 -31.81 4.51 -3.35
CA TYR A 227 -30.68 5.38 -3.60
C TYR A 227 -29.51 4.55 -4.11
N ILE A 228 -28.96 4.91 -5.27
CA ILE A 228 -27.88 4.16 -5.89
C ILE A 228 -26.56 4.91 -5.80
N GLY A 229 -25.47 4.22 -5.50
CA GLY A 229 -24.16 4.87 -5.44
C GLY A 229 -22.96 3.96 -5.63
N LEU A 230 -21.80 4.57 -5.77
CA LEU A 230 -20.53 3.87 -6.03
C LEU A 230 -19.54 4.07 -4.90
N ILE A 231 -18.79 3.03 -4.58
CA ILE A 231 -17.64 3.11 -3.67
C ILE A 231 -16.38 2.84 -4.50
N LEU A 232 -15.60 3.87 -4.75
CA LEU A 232 -14.41 3.84 -5.60
C LEU A 232 -13.15 3.69 -4.74
N CYS A 233 -12.45 2.58 -4.89
CA CYS A 233 -11.27 2.26 -4.08
C CYS A 233 -9.95 2.49 -4.84
N ASP A 234 -8.90 2.90 -4.14
CA ASP A 234 -7.57 3.11 -4.71
C ASP A 234 -6.92 1.77 -5.16
N GLY A 235 -6.97 1.48 -6.46
CA GLY A 235 -6.34 0.32 -7.09
C GLY A 235 -4.86 0.51 -7.45
N GLY A 236 -4.19 1.49 -6.86
CA GLY A 236 -2.83 1.90 -7.21
C GLY A 236 -2.73 3.24 -7.92
N ASN A 237 -3.71 4.12 -7.72
CA ASN A 237 -3.73 5.49 -8.20
C ASN A 237 -4.04 6.46 -7.04
N GLN A 238 -3.07 7.31 -6.71
CA GLN A 238 -3.16 8.25 -5.59
C GLN A 238 -4.29 9.27 -5.73
N MET A 239 -4.84 9.49 -6.93
CA MET A 239 -6.03 10.33 -7.15
C MET A 239 -7.25 9.87 -6.33
N PHE A 240 -7.38 8.58 -6.03
CA PHE A 240 -8.48 8.05 -5.21
C PHE A 240 -8.19 8.13 -3.72
N SER A 241 -6.90 8.13 -3.36
CA SER A 241 -6.44 8.33 -1.98
C SER A 241 -6.55 9.78 -1.54
N ASP A 242 -6.28 10.73 -2.44
CA ASP A 242 -6.37 12.16 -2.16
C ASP A 242 -6.95 12.96 -3.34
N PRO A 243 -8.28 12.91 -3.55
CA PRO A 243 -8.94 13.55 -4.68
C PRO A 243 -8.70 15.06 -4.83
N ARG A 244 -8.31 15.74 -3.73
CA ARG A 244 -8.16 17.20 -3.63
C ARG A 244 -6.72 17.69 -3.62
N ARG A 245 -5.72 16.80 -3.64
CA ARG A 245 -4.29 17.14 -3.41
C ARG A 245 -3.73 18.28 -4.27
N TYR A 246 -4.30 18.53 -5.44
CA TYR A 246 -3.78 19.47 -6.44
C TYR A 246 -4.74 20.62 -6.79
N GLN A 247 -5.56 21.05 -5.81
CA GLN A 247 -6.39 22.25 -5.96
C GLN A 247 -5.54 23.44 -6.47
N GLY A 248 -5.99 24.08 -7.56
CA GLY A 248 -5.37 25.29 -8.12
C GLY A 248 -4.48 25.08 -9.36
N VAL A 249 -4.18 23.84 -9.77
CA VAL A 249 -3.31 23.57 -10.95
C VAL A 249 -4.01 22.90 -12.13
N GLY A 250 -5.36 22.87 -12.12
CA GLY A 250 -6.20 22.30 -13.17
C GLY A 250 -7.40 21.56 -12.61
N GLU A 251 -7.97 20.67 -13.42
CA GLU A 251 -9.01 19.72 -13.01
C GLU A 251 -8.45 18.70 -12.02
N THR A 252 -9.12 18.53 -10.89
CA THR A 252 -8.80 17.56 -9.84
C THR A 252 -9.62 16.27 -10.00
N ALA A 253 -9.23 15.20 -9.32
CA ALA A 253 -10.05 14.01 -9.26
C ALA A 253 -11.40 14.28 -8.55
N ALA A 254 -11.42 15.18 -7.56
CA ALA A 254 -12.65 15.68 -6.97
C ALA A 254 -13.59 16.32 -8.01
N ASP A 255 -13.06 17.07 -8.99
CA ASP A 255 -13.88 17.65 -10.06
C ASP A 255 -14.48 16.56 -10.96
N MET A 256 -13.73 15.49 -11.24
CA MET A 256 -14.26 14.33 -11.94
C MET A 256 -15.35 13.62 -11.15
N PHE A 257 -15.19 13.42 -9.83
CA PHE A 257 -16.25 12.81 -9.02
C PHE A 257 -17.47 13.71 -8.92
N ASN A 258 -17.32 15.02 -8.72
CA ASN A 258 -18.42 15.98 -8.78
C ASN A 258 -19.12 15.97 -10.15
N HIS A 259 -18.34 15.83 -11.22
CA HIS A 259 -18.87 15.68 -12.56
C HIS A 259 -19.63 14.36 -12.73
N ILE A 260 -19.11 13.27 -12.17
CA ILE A 260 -19.79 11.99 -12.13
C ILE A 260 -21.09 12.16 -11.37
N VAL A 261 -21.14 12.70 -10.16
CA VAL A 261 -22.42 12.77 -9.45
C VAL A 261 -23.40 13.80 -10.06
N SER A 262 -22.90 14.77 -10.83
CA SER A 262 -23.76 15.77 -11.51
C SER A 262 -24.28 15.31 -12.88
N GLU A 263 -23.46 14.64 -13.70
CA GLU A 263 -23.86 14.10 -15.02
C GLU A 263 -24.30 12.64 -14.97
N SER A 264 -23.80 11.87 -14.01
CA SER A 264 -24.14 10.45 -13.84
C SER A 264 -25.37 10.32 -12.99
N GLU A 265 -26.23 9.41 -13.42
CA GLU A 265 -27.50 9.07 -12.83
C GLU A 265 -27.41 8.35 -11.47
N VAL A 266 -26.27 8.41 -10.78
CA VAL A 266 -26.10 7.91 -9.41
C VAL A 266 -26.34 9.02 -8.40
N ASP A 267 -26.72 8.65 -7.18
CA ASP A 267 -27.05 9.60 -6.12
C ASP A 267 -25.81 10.00 -5.30
N PHE A 268 -24.82 9.10 -5.19
CA PHE A 268 -23.60 9.36 -4.44
C PHE A 268 -22.40 8.57 -4.94
N VAL A 269 -21.21 9.09 -4.62
CA VAL A 269 -19.92 8.44 -4.81
C VAL A 269 -19.08 8.61 -3.55
N PHE A 270 -18.55 7.53 -3.00
CA PHE A 270 -17.50 7.55 -1.99
C PHE A 270 -16.17 7.15 -2.61
N THR A 271 -15.09 7.81 -2.23
CA THR A 271 -13.72 7.37 -2.54
C THR A 271 -13.06 6.82 -1.29
N VAL A 272 -12.45 5.65 -1.40
CA VAL A 272 -11.71 4.99 -0.31
C VAL A 272 -10.26 4.79 -0.75
N GLY A 273 -9.31 5.27 0.04
CA GLY A 273 -7.89 5.09 -0.23
C GLY A 273 -7.05 5.19 1.02
N CYS A 274 -5.77 5.52 0.86
CA CYS A 274 -4.77 5.55 1.92
C CYS A 274 -3.99 6.87 1.90
N LYS A 275 -4.05 7.64 3.00
CA LYS A 275 -3.21 8.82 3.20
C LYS A 275 -2.15 8.54 4.27
N ASP A 276 -0.97 9.11 4.11
CA ASP A 276 0.05 9.06 5.17
C ASP A 276 -0.40 9.94 6.32
N VAL A 277 -0.50 9.37 7.52
CA VAL A 277 -0.74 10.11 8.75
C VAL A 277 0.48 9.95 9.63
N ALA A 278 0.91 11.02 10.30
CA ALA A 278 1.98 10.93 11.29
C ALA A 278 1.63 9.83 12.31
N ALA A 279 2.52 8.86 12.46
CA ALA A 279 2.40 7.79 13.42
C ALA A 279 2.37 8.43 14.81
N ALA A 280 1.27 8.26 15.53
CA ALA A 280 1.34 8.37 16.98
C ALA A 280 2.39 7.34 17.44
N SER A 281 3.34 7.78 18.26
CA SER A 281 4.57 7.09 18.65
C SER A 281 4.40 5.75 19.40
N SER A 282 3.23 5.10 19.32
CA SER A 282 2.82 3.99 20.16
C SER A 282 2.30 2.74 19.45
N SER A 283 2.15 2.69 18.11
CA SER A 283 1.67 1.47 17.45
C SER A 283 2.81 0.52 17.07
N GLY A 284 2.80 -0.68 17.65
CA GLY A 284 3.80 -1.75 17.40
C GLY A 284 3.85 -2.29 15.97
N LEU A 285 3.04 -1.75 15.05
CA LEU A 285 2.97 -2.06 13.63
C LEU A 285 4.21 -1.58 12.86
N ILE A 286 4.94 -0.61 13.43
CA ILE A 286 6.06 0.10 12.78
C ILE A 286 7.30 -0.79 12.59
N ALA A 287 7.46 -1.88 13.36
CA ALA A 287 8.75 -2.55 13.50
C ALA A 287 9.23 -3.39 12.29
N PHE A 288 8.40 -3.69 11.29
CA PHE A 288 8.80 -4.55 10.14
C PHE A 288 8.55 -3.96 8.76
N THR A 289 7.62 -3.01 8.62
CA THR A 289 7.18 -2.53 7.30
C THR A 289 7.27 -1.02 7.11
N ALA A 290 7.40 -0.24 8.18
CA ALA A 290 7.37 1.22 8.13
C ALA A 290 8.68 1.81 8.70
N PHE A 291 9.61 2.14 7.80
CA PHE A 291 10.77 2.99 8.12
C PHE A 291 10.40 4.48 8.25
N SER A 292 9.15 4.85 7.92
CA SER A 292 8.63 6.20 8.11
C SER A 292 7.83 6.30 9.40
N ASN A 293 7.92 7.44 10.09
CA ASN A 293 6.98 7.87 11.14
C ASN A 293 5.57 8.15 10.57
N HIS A 294 5.17 7.46 9.51
CA HIS A 294 3.90 7.61 8.84
C HIS A 294 3.28 6.23 8.66
N VAL A 295 2.04 6.09 9.14
CA VAL A 295 1.23 4.89 8.94
C VAL A 295 0.19 5.22 7.87
N PRO A 296 -0.03 4.35 6.87
CA PRO A 296 -1.12 4.52 5.93
C PRO A 296 -2.45 4.44 6.69
N ALA A 297 -3.22 5.53 6.70
CA ALA A 297 -4.56 5.55 7.26
C ALA A 297 -5.62 5.56 6.16
N THR A 298 -6.73 4.89 6.41
CA THR A 298 -7.88 4.89 5.51
C THR A 298 -8.41 6.31 5.35
N SER A 299 -8.48 6.77 4.11
CA SER A 299 -9.08 8.04 3.72
C SER A 299 -10.42 7.79 3.05
N VAL A 300 -11.44 8.56 3.44
CA VAL A 300 -12.79 8.50 2.87
C VAL A 300 -13.23 9.90 2.50
N GLU A 301 -13.63 10.10 1.24
CA GLU A 301 -14.27 11.34 0.79
C GLU A 301 -15.60 11.02 0.11
N ALA A 302 -16.57 11.92 0.25
CA ALA A 302 -17.93 11.74 -0.25
C ALA A 302 -18.30 12.83 -1.26
N PHE A 303 -19.02 12.42 -2.29
CA PHE A 303 -19.53 13.26 -3.36
C PHE A 303 -21.01 12.93 -3.56
N MET A 304 -21.87 13.95 -3.59
CA MET A 304 -23.33 13.80 -3.55
C MET A 304 -24.00 14.50 -4.74
N ARG A 305 -25.13 13.95 -5.19
CA ARG A 305 -25.88 14.53 -6.30
C ARG A 305 -26.58 15.81 -5.87
N ASN A 306 -26.50 16.81 -6.74
CA ASN A 306 -27.31 18.02 -6.59
C ASN A 306 -28.81 17.66 -6.68
N GLY A 307 -29.57 17.97 -5.64
CA GLY A 307 -31.02 17.73 -5.57
C GLY A 307 -31.45 16.66 -4.56
N LEU A 308 -30.52 15.91 -3.95
CA LEU A 308 -30.86 15.09 -2.79
C LEU A 308 -31.25 15.98 -1.61
N SER A 309 -32.23 15.54 -0.81
CA SER A 309 -32.57 16.26 0.41
C SER A 309 -31.39 16.30 1.39
N LEU A 310 -31.30 17.35 2.20
CA LEU A 310 -30.22 17.49 3.20
C LEU A 310 -30.19 16.32 4.19
N LYS A 311 -31.36 15.76 4.54
CA LYS A 311 -31.47 14.58 5.40
C LYS A 311 -30.83 13.36 4.76
N VAL A 312 -31.09 13.13 3.47
CA VAL A 312 -30.52 11.99 2.73
C VAL A 312 -29.01 12.12 2.65
N GLN A 313 -28.52 13.29 2.22
CA GLN A 313 -27.07 13.53 2.10
C GLN A 313 -26.35 13.35 3.44
N SER A 314 -26.85 13.96 4.52
CA SER A 314 -26.19 13.89 5.83
C SER A 314 -26.17 12.47 6.39
N THR A 315 -27.26 11.72 6.22
CA THR A 315 -27.35 10.32 6.66
C THR A 315 -26.39 9.43 5.87
N LEU A 316 -26.36 9.55 4.53
CA LEU A 316 -25.44 8.80 3.68
C LEU A 316 -23.98 9.10 4.07
N ILE A 317 -23.61 10.37 4.19
CA ILE A 317 -22.25 10.78 4.58
C ILE A 317 -21.90 10.21 5.95
N ALA A 318 -22.76 10.39 6.96
CA ALA A 318 -22.48 9.97 8.33
C ALA A 318 -22.30 8.44 8.42
N GLU A 319 -23.25 7.68 7.87
CA GLU A 319 -23.27 6.22 8.01
C GLU A 319 -22.15 5.54 7.21
N PHE A 320 -21.96 5.91 5.93
CA PHE A 320 -20.89 5.33 5.12
C PHE A 320 -19.51 5.80 5.57
N THR A 321 -19.32 7.06 5.97
CA THR A 321 -18.01 7.50 6.49
C THR A 321 -17.67 6.77 7.78
N ARG A 322 -18.65 6.58 8.67
CA ARG A 322 -18.47 5.80 9.90
C ARG A 322 -18.09 4.36 9.59
N ALA A 323 -18.80 3.71 8.66
CA ALA A 323 -18.53 2.35 8.24
C ALA A 323 -17.14 2.21 7.60
N LEU A 324 -16.87 2.98 6.54
CA LEU A 324 -15.65 2.88 5.75
C LEU A 324 -14.39 3.25 6.54
N LYS A 325 -14.49 4.10 7.57
CA LYS A 325 -13.37 4.37 8.50
C LYS A 325 -13.01 3.20 9.42
N GLN A 326 -13.85 2.16 9.51
CA GLN A 326 -13.50 0.92 10.22
C GLN A 326 -12.55 0.03 9.41
N ILE A 327 -12.40 0.27 8.10
CA ILE A 327 -11.45 -0.48 7.27
C ILE A 327 -10.05 -0.34 7.89
N PRO A 328 -9.35 -1.46 8.17
CA PRO A 328 -8.06 -1.44 8.83
C PRO A 328 -7.05 -0.57 8.08
N ALA A 329 -6.03 -0.10 8.79
CA ALA A 329 -4.88 0.51 8.13
C ALA A 329 -4.25 -0.49 7.14
N THR A 330 -3.93 -0.01 5.93
CA THR A 330 -3.19 -0.83 4.98
C THR A 330 -1.74 -0.94 5.43
N MET A 331 -1.11 -2.07 5.16
CA MET A 331 0.32 -2.24 5.45
C MET A 331 1.18 -1.31 4.61
N ARG A 332 0.70 -1.00 3.40
CA ARG A 332 1.37 -0.17 2.39
C ARG A 332 0.34 0.47 1.48
N LYS A 333 0.74 1.57 0.84
CA LYS A 333 -0.08 2.23 -0.17
C LYS A 333 -0.36 1.29 -1.35
N PRO A 334 -1.56 1.34 -1.94
CA PRO A 334 -1.94 0.44 -3.03
C PRO A 334 -0.99 0.43 -4.22
N TYR A 335 -0.47 1.59 -4.65
CA TYR A 335 0.46 1.64 -5.78
C TYR A 335 1.80 0.95 -5.46
N SER A 336 2.24 1.00 -4.20
CA SER A 336 3.45 0.30 -3.78
C SER A 336 3.25 -1.21 -3.77
N ILE A 337 2.10 -1.68 -3.27
CA ILE A 337 1.74 -3.11 -3.31
C ILE A 337 1.67 -3.60 -4.75
N LYS A 338 0.98 -2.84 -5.61
CA LYS A 338 0.85 -3.16 -7.02
C LYS A 338 2.21 -3.35 -7.69
N SER A 339 3.11 -2.38 -7.53
CA SER A 339 4.43 -2.45 -8.14
C SER A 339 5.25 -3.65 -7.64
N ILE A 340 5.12 -3.99 -6.36
CA ILE A 340 5.77 -5.17 -5.79
C ILE A 340 5.22 -6.45 -6.44
N MET A 341 3.90 -6.57 -6.54
CA MET A 341 3.27 -7.74 -7.16
C MET A 341 3.65 -7.89 -8.63
N GLU A 342 3.68 -6.79 -9.39
CA GLU A 342 4.13 -6.77 -10.78
C GLU A 342 5.62 -7.14 -10.90
N GLN A 343 6.45 -6.81 -9.91
CA GLN A 343 7.84 -7.27 -9.86
C GLN A 343 7.93 -8.75 -9.55
N ASP A 344 7.25 -9.22 -8.51
CA ASP A 344 7.25 -10.63 -8.13
C ASP A 344 6.80 -11.52 -9.30
N GLN A 345 5.77 -11.08 -10.03
CA GLN A 345 5.31 -11.71 -11.28
C GLN A 345 6.39 -11.70 -12.37
N ARG A 346 7.03 -10.53 -12.62
CA ARG A 346 8.11 -10.40 -13.62
C ARG A 346 9.31 -11.29 -13.32
N TRP A 347 9.64 -11.46 -12.05
CA TRP A 347 10.80 -12.23 -11.62
C TRP A 347 10.46 -13.70 -11.39
N GLN A 348 9.19 -14.08 -11.56
CA GLN A 348 8.65 -15.42 -11.26
C GLN A 348 9.04 -15.90 -9.85
N ARG A 349 9.12 -14.96 -8.91
CA ARG A 349 9.50 -15.25 -7.52
C ARG A 349 8.35 -14.85 -6.63
N ARG A 350 7.89 -15.80 -5.83
CA ARG A 350 7.01 -15.52 -4.70
C ARG A 350 7.88 -15.07 -3.54
N TRP A 351 8.50 -13.89 -3.66
CA TRP A 351 9.17 -13.32 -2.50
C TRP A 351 8.09 -12.93 -1.52
N ASP A 352 8.08 -13.59 -0.37
CA ASP A 352 7.13 -13.23 0.66
C ASP A 352 7.74 -12.09 1.50
N PRO A 353 7.24 -10.84 1.38
CA PRO A 353 7.74 -9.74 2.20
C PRO A 353 7.52 -9.94 3.70
N ARG A 354 6.78 -10.99 4.10
CA ARG A 354 6.56 -11.43 5.48
C ARG A 354 7.80 -12.09 6.09
N LEU A 355 8.76 -12.50 5.27
CA LEU A 355 9.99 -13.18 5.70
C LEU A 355 11.07 -12.15 6.04
N GLY A 356 11.01 -11.61 7.27
CA GLY A 356 11.90 -10.54 7.72
C GLY A 356 12.61 -10.85 9.03
N THR A 357 13.79 -10.26 9.18
CA THR A 357 14.49 -10.13 10.46
C THR A 357 14.67 -8.65 10.80
N SER A 358 14.54 -8.28 12.07
CA SER A 358 14.80 -6.92 12.55
C SER A 358 15.63 -6.93 13.82
N TRP A 359 16.52 -5.93 13.98
CA TRP A 359 17.22 -5.67 15.23
C TRP A 359 16.48 -4.65 16.06
N PHE A 360 16.56 -4.83 17.37
CA PHE A 360 16.15 -3.81 18.32
C PHE A 360 17.18 -3.64 19.43
N LEU A 361 17.23 -2.42 19.95
CA LEU A 361 17.86 -2.08 21.21
C LEU A 361 16.77 -1.45 22.07
N LYS A 362 16.32 -2.16 23.11
CA LYS A 362 15.30 -1.68 24.04
C LYS A 362 15.85 -1.75 25.45
N GLU A 363 15.88 -0.61 26.14
CA GLU A 363 16.31 -0.53 27.55
C GLU A 363 17.70 -1.17 27.79
N GLY A 364 18.62 -0.99 26.83
CA GLY A 364 19.95 -1.59 26.88
C GLY A 364 20.03 -3.06 26.46
N VAL A 365 18.90 -3.76 26.36
CA VAL A 365 18.81 -5.13 25.84
C VAL A 365 18.83 -5.09 24.32
N ARG A 366 19.78 -5.83 23.73
CA ARG A 366 19.89 -6.02 22.29
C ARG A 366 19.17 -7.30 21.92
N GLY A 367 18.39 -7.27 20.86
CA GLY A 367 17.73 -8.46 20.37
C GLY A 367 17.44 -8.42 18.89
N MET A 368 17.05 -9.56 18.38
CA MET A 368 16.53 -9.70 17.03
C MET A 368 15.13 -10.28 17.08
N LYS A 369 14.31 -9.91 16.09
CA LYS A 369 13.01 -10.52 15.86
C LYS A 369 13.03 -11.21 14.50
N ILE A 370 12.50 -12.42 14.44
CA ILE A 370 12.38 -13.26 13.24
C ILE A 370 10.91 -13.58 13.06
N SER A 371 10.39 -13.54 11.83
CA SER A 371 9.06 -14.13 11.57
C SER A 371 9.05 -15.62 11.93
N ALA A 372 8.05 -16.08 12.67
CA ALA A 372 7.90 -17.48 13.06
C ALA A 372 7.79 -18.38 11.82
N ARG A 373 7.05 -17.94 10.80
CA ARG A 373 6.95 -18.60 9.50
C ARG A 373 8.30 -18.74 8.82
N THR A 374 9.13 -17.69 8.87
CA THR A 374 10.51 -17.75 8.34
C THR A 374 11.32 -18.86 8.97
N LEU A 375 11.24 -19.01 10.31
CA LEU A 375 11.94 -20.09 10.99
C LEU A 375 11.39 -21.46 10.56
N ILE A 376 10.06 -21.60 10.47
CA ILE A 376 9.43 -22.85 10.03
C ILE A 376 9.88 -23.21 8.62
N ASP A 377 9.81 -22.26 7.68
CA ASP A 377 10.18 -22.46 6.28
C ASP A 377 11.68 -22.79 6.12
N LEU A 378 12.54 -22.28 7.01
CA LEU A 378 13.95 -22.67 7.08
C LEU A 378 14.14 -24.09 7.61
N LEU A 379 13.36 -24.49 8.63
CA LEU A 379 13.43 -25.82 9.22
C LEU A 379 12.86 -26.90 8.30
N THR A 380 11.84 -26.58 7.51
CA THR A 380 11.25 -27.49 6.52
C THR A 380 12.07 -27.57 5.22
N GLY A 381 13.02 -26.65 5.02
CA GLY A 381 13.82 -26.56 3.80
C GLY A 381 13.10 -25.88 2.63
N ASP A 382 11.97 -25.22 2.89
CA ASP A 382 11.22 -24.44 1.88
C ASP A 382 11.97 -23.17 1.47
N ILE A 383 12.85 -22.65 2.34
CA ILE A 383 13.75 -21.53 2.06
C ILE A 383 15.19 -22.04 1.91
N THR A 384 15.85 -21.69 0.80
CA THR A 384 17.23 -22.11 0.54
C THR A 384 18.24 -21.33 1.40
N GLU A 385 19.47 -21.82 1.53
CA GLU A 385 20.53 -21.09 2.22
C GLU A 385 20.85 -19.72 1.57
N LYS A 386 20.67 -19.63 0.25
CA LYS A 386 20.81 -18.37 -0.48
C LYS A 386 19.73 -17.36 -0.06
N ASP A 387 18.49 -17.83 0.07
CA ASP A 387 17.37 -17.01 0.56
C ASP A 387 17.55 -16.66 2.04
N ARG A 388 18.08 -17.58 2.86
CA ARG A 388 18.50 -17.29 4.25
C ARG A 388 19.48 -16.12 4.29
N ASN A 389 20.55 -16.16 3.51
CA ASN A 389 21.53 -15.06 3.48
C ASN A 389 20.91 -13.73 3.00
N ALA A 390 19.84 -13.82 2.21
CA ALA A 390 19.07 -12.70 1.71
C ALA A 390 18.04 -12.16 2.74
N ILE A 391 17.61 -12.97 3.70
CA ILE A 391 16.69 -12.61 4.80
C ILE A 391 17.46 -12.08 6.02
N PHE A 392 18.62 -12.66 6.31
CA PHE A 392 19.51 -12.28 7.41
C PHE A 392 20.61 -11.32 6.89
N VAL A 393 20.21 -10.14 6.43
CA VAL A 393 21.14 -9.15 5.83
C VAL A 393 21.79 -8.27 6.90
N GLY A 394 23.05 -7.88 6.67
CA GLY A 394 23.73 -6.80 7.39
C GLY A 394 24.08 -7.12 8.84
N SER A 395 23.64 -6.25 9.76
CA SER A 395 24.00 -6.27 11.18
C SER A 395 23.60 -7.57 11.90
N VAL A 396 22.66 -8.38 11.35
CA VAL A 396 22.29 -9.68 11.94
C VAL A 396 23.42 -10.68 11.84
N ARG A 397 23.93 -10.83 10.63
CA ARG A 397 25.05 -11.71 10.37
C ARG A 397 26.26 -11.23 11.13
N GLU A 398 26.58 -9.93 11.08
CA GLU A 398 27.74 -9.35 11.74
C GLU A 398 27.68 -9.48 13.28
N ALA A 399 26.51 -9.24 13.87
CA ALA A 399 26.29 -9.42 15.31
C ALA A 399 26.45 -10.88 15.74
N LEU A 400 25.84 -11.83 15.03
CA LEU A 400 25.92 -13.25 15.33
C LEU A 400 27.33 -13.81 15.04
N SER A 401 27.95 -13.39 13.93
CA SER A 401 29.27 -13.88 13.51
C SER A 401 30.41 -13.27 14.29
N SER A 402 30.21 -12.13 14.97
CA SER A 402 31.21 -11.57 15.90
C SER A 402 31.54 -12.56 17.02
N GLY A 403 30.61 -13.47 17.34
CA GLY A 403 30.72 -14.42 18.43
C GLY A 403 30.86 -13.75 19.80
N LYS A 404 30.66 -12.44 19.93
CA LYS A 404 30.80 -11.68 21.18
C LYS A 404 29.54 -11.70 22.05
N ARG A 405 28.54 -12.49 21.68
CA ARG A 405 27.20 -12.43 22.24
C ARG A 405 26.67 -13.83 22.50
N CYS A 406 25.99 -13.99 23.62
CA CYS A 406 25.25 -15.20 23.97
C CYS A 406 23.75 -14.91 23.87
N ILE A 407 22.98 -15.94 23.52
CA ILE A 407 21.53 -15.89 23.62
C ILE A 407 21.18 -15.85 25.11
N ARG A 408 20.45 -14.81 25.51
CA ARG A 408 19.93 -14.62 26.86
C ARG A 408 18.53 -15.22 27.00
N ASP A 409 17.66 -14.93 26.04
CA ASP A 409 16.25 -15.33 26.04
C ASP A 409 15.77 -15.62 24.61
N ILE A 410 14.82 -16.55 24.50
CA ILE A 410 14.06 -16.81 23.27
C ILE A 410 12.60 -16.93 23.65
N ARG A 411 11.76 -16.08 23.06
CA ARG A 411 10.32 -16.11 23.28
C ARG A 411 9.53 -15.92 21.99
N LEU A 412 8.30 -16.41 22.01
CA LEU A 412 7.32 -16.16 20.95
C LEU A 412 6.48 -14.94 21.34
N GLU A 413 6.47 -13.92 20.48
CA GLU A 413 5.60 -12.76 20.57
C GLU A 413 4.43 -12.98 19.60
N THR A 414 3.31 -13.46 20.13
CA THR A 414 2.07 -13.63 19.37
C THR A 414 1.55 -12.28 18.92
N LYS A 415 1.20 -12.18 17.64
CA LYS A 415 0.63 -10.99 17.04
C LYS A 415 -0.84 -11.22 16.69
N GLY A 416 -1.66 -10.19 16.92
CA GLY A 416 -3.05 -10.18 16.48
C GLY A 416 -3.17 -10.10 14.95
N ASP A 417 -4.41 -10.00 14.46
CA ASP A 417 -4.71 -10.03 13.03
C ASP A 417 -4.11 -8.86 12.22
N GLU A 418 -3.69 -7.80 12.91
CA GLU A 418 -3.00 -6.64 12.33
C GLU A 418 -1.59 -6.95 11.82
N PHE A 419 -1.09 -8.16 12.06
CA PHE A 419 0.20 -8.62 11.57
C PHE A 419 0.04 -9.89 10.76
N ASP A 420 0.96 -10.08 9.82
CA ASP A 420 0.97 -11.26 8.96
C ASP A 420 1.42 -12.53 9.70
N ASP A 421 2.21 -12.38 10.76
CA ASP A 421 2.87 -13.49 11.43
C ASP A 421 3.23 -13.18 12.89
N ASP A 422 3.44 -14.24 13.67
CA ASP A 422 4.03 -14.18 15.00
C ASP A 422 5.55 -14.01 14.90
N LEU A 423 6.17 -13.54 15.97
CA LEU A 423 7.59 -13.24 15.97
C LEU A 423 8.32 -14.06 17.01
N ILE A 424 9.46 -14.62 16.61
CA ILE A 424 10.43 -15.18 17.53
C ILE A 424 11.39 -14.06 17.90
N VAL A 425 11.42 -13.72 19.18
CA VAL A 425 12.30 -12.70 19.74
C VAL A 425 13.46 -13.41 20.41
N ILE A 426 14.66 -13.12 19.94
CA ILE A 426 15.91 -13.61 20.52
C ILE A 426 16.62 -12.41 21.13
N GLU A 427 16.84 -12.45 22.44
CA GLU A 427 17.61 -11.43 23.15
C GLU A 427 19.03 -11.93 23.38
N PHE A 428 19.96 -10.99 23.33
CA PHE A 428 21.38 -11.25 23.47
C PHE A 428 21.95 -10.47 24.64
N ASP A 429 22.83 -11.13 25.37
CA ASP A 429 23.78 -10.48 26.28
C ASP A 429 25.19 -10.58 25.70
N ASP A 430 26.08 -9.71 26.17
CA ASP A 430 27.50 -9.79 25.83
C ASP A 430 28.10 -11.07 26.45
N ASP A 431 28.82 -11.84 25.64
CA ASP A 431 29.49 -13.07 26.07
C ASP A 431 30.68 -12.72 26.96
N GLN A 432 30.49 -12.87 28.27
CA GLN A 432 31.52 -12.58 29.27
C GLN A 432 32.74 -13.50 29.13
N THR A 433 32.58 -14.70 28.56
CA THR A 433 33.67 -15.70 28.44
C THR A 433 34.70 -15.34 27.38
N ARG A 434 34.37 -14.40 26.49
CA ARG A 434 35.26 -13.93 25.43
C ARG A 434 35.89 -12.57 25.69
N ARG A 435 35.64 -11.97 26.85
CA ARG A 435 36.33 -10.75 27.27
C ARG A 435 37.80 -11.09 27.49
N SER A 436 38.68 -10.26 26.96
CA SER A 436 40.11 -10.44 27.19
C SER A 436 40.42 -10.18 28.67
N PHE A 437 41.38 -10.92 29.22
CA PHE A 437 41.82 -10.69 30.60
C PHE A 437 42.30 -9.26 30.86
N SER A 438 42.76 -8.54 29.83
CA SER A 438 43.14 -7.13 29.92
C SER A 438 41.93 -6.18 30.03
N GLU A 439 40.80 -6.49 29.40
CA GLU A 439 39.54 -5.75 29.57
C GLU A 439 38.98 -5.98 30.98
N ILE A 440 39.00 -7.23 31.45
CA ILE A 440 38.58 -7.60 32.81
C ILE A 440 39.46 -6.88 33.85
N ALA A 441 40.78 -6.89 33.64
CA ALA A 441 41.73 -6.20 34.54
C ALA A 441 41.51 -4.68 34.58
N LYS A 442 41.16 -4.04 33.45
CA LYS A 442 40.83 -2.59 33.41
C LYS A 442 39.55 -2.26 34.18
N GLU A 443 38.53 -3.12 34.12
CA GLU A 443 37.28 -2.94 34.87
C GLU A 443 37.51 -3.13 36.37
N ILE A 444 38.28 -4.14 36.77
CA ILE A 444 38.69 -4.36 38.17
C ILE A 444 39.52 -3.18 38.70
N ALA A 445 40.40 -2.60 37.87
CA ALA A 445 41.22 -1.44 38.23
C ALA A 445 40.45 -0.11 38.28
N SER A 446 39.16 -0.08 37.90
CA SER A 446 38.33 1.15 37.86
C SER A 446 37.06 1.02 38.72
N PRO A 447 37.13 0.94 40.06
CA PRO A 447 35.97 0.59 40.90
C PRO A 447 34.91 1.70 41.05
N GLU A 448 35.18 2.94 40.68
CA GLU A 448 34.47 4.11 41.25
C GLU A 448 33.28 4.70 40.46
N ALA A 449 32.73 4.07 39.42
CA ALA A 449 31.69 4.72 38.60
C ALA A 449 30.28 4.07 38.57
N LYS A 450 30.00 2.99 39.32
CA LYS A 450 28.70 2.26 39.24
C LYS A 450 27.82 2.33 40.49
N THR A 451 27.96 3.35 41.34
CA THR A 451 27.00 3.64 42.42
C THR A 451 26.38 5.03 42.28
N SER A 452 25.66 5.30 41.19
CA SER A 452 24.65 6.36 41.18
C SER A 452 23.60 6.17 40.07
N SER A 453 22.65 5.27 40.28
CA SER A 453 21.31 5.41 39.69
C SER A 453 20.31 4.59 40.50
N SER A 454 19.96 5.10 41.68
CA SER A 454 18.74 4.72 42.38
C SER A 454 17.56 5.48 41.76
N PRO A 455 16.37 4.86 41.62
CA PRO A 455 15.22 5.48 40.97
C PRO A 455 14.54 6.51 41.89
N LYS A 456 14.09 7.62 41.30
CA LYS A 456 12.94 8.42 41.76
C LYS A 456 11.91 8.47 40.65
#